data_AF-A0A7X8US04-F1
#
_entry.id   AF-A0A7X8US04-F1
#
_cell.length_a   1.000
_cell.length_b   1.000
_cell.length_c   1.000
_cell.angle_alpha   90.00
_cell.angle_beta   90.00
_cell.angle_gamma   90.00
#
_symmetry.space_group_name_H-M   'P 1'
#
loop_
_entity.id
_entity.type
_entity.pdbx_description
1 polymer ?
#
loop_
_entity_poly.entity_id
_entity_poly.type
_entity_poly.pdbx_seq_one_letter_code
_entity_poly.pdbx_strand_id
1 'polypeptide(L)'
;MPLFDCVEVEGRTAKGKPKKISACPHCHKRGITEEISTRDEKFGAVPVLVSYLCESGCKPVRGDRRHNDPNKKKREYFEKYDLGKIREIDGKQCPYWYPKDRMMHVESDIEPWGDEWRPGRNFRTVADLFTKRNLWALAVMLTTINEIENPVLRDAIKFCWNSVLLNLSRMTTNRDRLGFLKGTYYLPQNYRCTNVLGTVANKFRMMLPGWEAIREIDTTAQCISTDDARFLRITSNSIDHVFTDPPYADKEQYGELNFVWEAWLGLDTHWHEDEIIINEVRGKTEEDWAEMMRTAMKECYRVLKPGRWLSLCYHDTSEGTWALIQDIMAESGFIVDQSDAALFIDTGQKSYNQKVADKVNKRDLVINFRKPKPGELTSSIAITGDEDKTTFNEKVHQIIRDYLGANPGSTKDHVYDEVVSRMVRSGQMEAHDFNELLGQVAEEAKIERGKNGGGRWYLKETELVIADAAENAREDAAAEKLGAFIKGFLKKNPGDEGVHYSDLFEHYIYAVKDK
;
A
#
# COMPACT_ATOMS: atom_id res chain seq x y z
N MET A 1 9.64 35.55 15.43
CA MET A 1 8.27 35.78 15.94
C MET A 1 7.49 34.49 15.80
N PRO A 2 6.76 34.04 16.82
CA PRO A 2 6.05 32.78 16.75
C PRO A 2 4.81 32.88 15.84
N LEU A 3 4.50 31.80 15.11
CA LEU A 3 3.27 31.69 14.30
C LEU A 3 2.01 31.97 15.12
N PHE A 4 2.05 31.68 16.42
CA PHE A 4 0.97 31.94 17.37
C PHE A 4 0.52 33.41 17.43
N ASP A 5 1.43 34.36 17.20
CA ASP A 5 1.13 35.79 17.25
C ASP A 5 0.68 36.35 15.89
N CYS A 6 0.70 35.54 14.82
CA CYS A 6 0.31 36.00 13.50
C CYS A 6 -1.17 36.37 13.43
N VAL A 7 -1.49 37.43 12.69
CA VAL A 7 -2.89 37.86 12.48
C VAL A 7 -3.44 37.20 11.23
N GLU A 8 -4.70 36.77 11.26
CA GLU A 8 -5.38 36.31 10.05
C GLU A 8 -5.84 37.51 9.22
N VAL A 9 -5.44 37.55 7.95
CA VAL A 9 -5.90 38.56 6.99
C VAL A 9 -6.37 37.90 5.69
N GLU A 10 -7.16 38.62 4.90
CA GLU A 10 -7.57 38.18 3.58
C GLU A 10 -6.41 38.37 2.59
N GLY A 11 -6.06 37.30 1.88
CA GLY A 11 -5.11 37.28 0.78
C GLY A 11 -5.73 36.66 -0.47
N ARG A 12 -4.94 36.58 -1.55
CA ARG A 12 -5.34 35.94 -2.80
C ARG A 12 -4.36 34.83 -3.16
N THR A 13 -4.85 33.76 -3.75
CA THR A 13 -4.03 32.72 -4.38
C THR A 13 -3.37 33.28 -5.65
N ALA A 14 -2.36 32.58 -6.18
CA ALA A 14 -1.77 32.90 -7.49
C ALA A 14 -2.81 32.95 -8.63
N LYS A 15 -3.94 32.24 -8.47
CA LYS A 15 -5.08 32.24 -9.40
C LYS A 15 -6.17 33.26 -9.03
N GLY A 16 -5.89 34.23 -8.16
CA GLY A 16 -6.79 35.31 -7.77
C GLY A 16 -7.91 34.95 -6.77
N LYS A 17 -8.07 33.68 -6.39
CA LYS A 17 -9.11 33.25 -5.43
C LYS A 17 -8.82 33.74 -4.01
N PRO A 18 -9.83 34.18 -3.23
CA PRO A 18 -9.64 34.59 -1.84
C PRO A 18 -9.15 33.44 -0.96
N LYS A 19 -8.27 33.76 -0.02
CA LYS A 19 -7.55 32.84 0.87
C LYS A 19 -7.32 33.54 2.21
N LYS A 20 -7.45 32.84 3.33
CA LYS A 20 -6.94 33.34 4.62
C LYS A 20 -5.43 33.13 4.69
N ILE A 21 -4.70 34.18 5.04
CA ILE A 21 -3.24 34.13 5.26
C ILE A 21 -2.89 34.54 6.67
N SER A 22 -1.85 33.95 7.24
CA SER A 22 -1.22 34.44 8.46
C SER A 22 -0.27 35.56 8.08
N ALA A 23 -0.42 36.74 8.68
CA ALA A 23 0.43 37.89 8.39
C ALA A 23 1.21 38.34 9.63
N CYS A 24 2.37 38.96 9.38
CA CYS A 24 3.23 39.47 10.43
C CYS A 24 2.53 40.62 11.20
N PRO A 25 2.26 40.49 12.53
CA PRO A 25 1.63 41.54 13.32
C PRO A 25 2.41 42.85 13.36
N HIS A 26 3.75 42.82 13.27
CA HIS A 26 4.56 44.03 13.27
C HIS A 26 4.47 44.79 11.94
N CYS A 27 4.51 44.09 10.81
CA CYS A 27 4.30 44.67 9.48
C CYS A 27 2.87 45.18 9.34
N HIS A 28 1.89 44.38 9.78
CA HIS A 28 0.48 44.71 9.67
C HIS A 28 0.12 45.99 10.45
N LYS A 29 0.70 46.20 11.65
CA LYS A 29 0.56 47.46 12.41
C LYS A 29 1.07 48.70 11.65
N ARG A 30 1.97 48.53 10.68
CA ARG A 30 2.51 49.59 9.82
C ARG A 30 1.78 49.71 8.48
N GLY A 31 0.68 48.97 8.30
CA GLY A 31 -0.08 48.93 7.05
C GLY A 31 0.53 48.05 5.96
N ILE A 32 1.51 47.19 6.30
CA ILE A 32 2.18 46.29 5.35
C ILE A 32 1.71 44.86 5.60
N THR A 33 1.17 44.21 4.56
CA THR A 33 0.78 42.80 4.62
C THR A 33 1.93 41.90 4.18
N GLU A 34 2.69 41.41 5.15
CA GLU A 34 3.73 40.39 4.95
C GLU A 34 3.16 39.02 5.32
N GLU A 35 3.01 38.12 4.36
CA GLU A 35 2.56 36.75 4.60
C GLU A 35 3.63 35.95 5.34
N ILE A 36 3.23 35.28 6.42
CA ILE A 36 4.06 34.31 7.14
C ILE A 36 3.49 32.92 6.88
N SER A 37 4.30 32.08 6.26
CA SER A 37 3.95 30.73 5.83
C SER A 37 4.65 29.70 6.71
N THR A 38 3.99 28.56 6.92
CA THR A 38 4.59 27.38 7.55
C THR A 38 5.67 26.71 6.69
N ARG A 39 5.87 27.19 5.46
CA ARG A 39 6.93 26.78 4.52
C ARG A 39 8.17 27.69 4.58
N ASP A 40 8.10 28.82 5.27
CA ASP A 40 9.24 29.72 5.41
C ASP A 40 10.31 29.10 6.33
N GLU A 41 11.49 29.72 6.37
CA GLU A 41 12.60 29.31 7.23
C GLU A 41 12.18 29.27 8.70
N LYS A 42 12.51 28.18 9.39
CA LYS A 42 12.13 27.93 10.77
C LYS A 42 13.34 28.00 11.68
N PHE A 43 13.28 28.89 12.67
CA PHE A 43 14.32 29.06 13.69
C PHE A 43 14.09 28.20 14.95
N GLY A 44 13.09 27.30 14.92
CA GLY A 44 12.74 26.40 16.03
C GLY A 44 11.36 26.69 16.64
N ALA A 45 11.10 26.06 17.79
CA ALA A 45 9.85 26.21 18.52
C ALA A 45 10.09 26.96 19.85
N VAL A 46 9.23 27.92 20.17
CA VAL A 46 9.25 28.64 21.44
C VAL A 46 7.93 28.44 22.19
N PRO A 47 7.94 28.27 23.52
CA PRO A 47 6.69 28.20 24.28
C PRO A 47 6.02 29.58 24.28
N VAL A 48 4.74 29.60 23.91
CA VAL A 48 3.96 30.85 23.76
C VAL A 48 2.75 30.91 24.68
N LEU A 49 2.23 29.76 25.08
CA LEU A 49 1.02 29.59 25.87
C LEU A 49 1.18 28.32 26.70
N VAL A 50 0.84 28.43 27.99
CA VAL A 50 0.70 27.29 28.90
C VAL A 50 -0.74 27.29 29.39
N SER A 51 -1.43 26.17 29.19
CA SER A 51 -2.72 25.90 29.81
C SER A 51 -2.50 24.89 30.93
N TYR A 52 -3.04 25.18 32.12
CA TYR A 52 -2.85 24.38 33.32
C TYR A 52 -4.16 24.11 34.03
N LEU A 53 -4.20 22.98 34.73
CA LEU A 53 -5.27 22.54 35.61
C LEU A 53 -4.73 22.51 37.04
N CYS A 54 -5.39 23.18 37.97
CA CYS A 54 -5.09 23.05 39.39
C CYS A 54 -5.87 21.89 39.98
N GLU A 55 -5.15 20.91 40.52
CA GLU A 55 -5.73 19.71 41.14
C GLU A 55 -6.06 19.91 42.62
N SER A 56 -5.51 20.97 43.25
CA SER A 56 -5.64 21.25 44.68
C SER A 56 -6.75 22.26 45.03
N GLY A 57 -7.83 22.30 44.26
CA GLY A 57 -9.03 23.10 44.60
C GLY A 57 -8.95 24.61 44.32
N CYS A 58 -8.06 25.07 43.43
CA CYS A 58 -7.98 26.49 43.06
C CYS A 58 -9.24 26.99 42.32
N LYS A 59 -9.50 28.30 42.41
CA LYS A 59 -10.50 29.00 41.58
C LYS A 59 -9.83 30.15 40.79
N PRO A 60 -9.89 30.15 39.45
CA PRO A 60 -10.45 29.10 38.59
C PRO A 60 -9.60 27.81 38.59
N VAL A 61 -10.26 26.67 38.38
CA VAL A 61 -9.63 25.35 38.32
C VAL A 61 -8.72 25.22 37.09
N ARG A 62 -9.09 25.88 35.98
CA ARG A 62 -8.27 25.97 34.77
C ARG A 62 -7.79 27.39 34.58
N GLY A 63 -6.57 27.54 34.08
CA GLY A 63 -6.03 28.83 33.70
C GLY A 63 -5.03 28.71 32.57
N ASP A 64 -4.68 29.87 32.03
CA ASP A 64 -3.64 30.02 31.02
C ASP A 64 -2.68 31.16 31.36
N ARG A 65 -1.46 31.04 30.86
CA ARG A 65 -0.42 32.08 30.87
C ARG A 65 0.21 32.16 29.49
N ARG A 66 0.40 33.37 28.99
CA ARG A 66 0.99 33.66 27.66
C ARG A 66 2.32 34.38 27.79
N HIS A 67 3.17 34.23 26.78
CA HIS A 67 4.44 34.97 26.70
C HIS A 67 4.22 36.49 26.69
N ASN A 68 3.14 36.95 26.04
CA ASN A 68 2.72 38.34 25.93
C ASN A 68 1.46 38.67 26.77
N ASP A 69 1.23 37.95 27.88
CA ASP A 69 0.01 38.12 28.70
C ASP A 69 -0.17 39.59 29.15
N PRO A 70 -1.38 40.19 29.07
CA PRO A 70 -1.58 41.57 29.54
C PRO A 70 -1.38 41.71 31.05
N ASN A 71 -1.60 40.65 31.83
CA ASN A 71 -1.40 40.66 33.27
C ASN A 71 0.08 40.46 33.63
N LYS A 72 0.68 41.46 34.29
CA LYS A 72 2.10 41.45 34.69
C LYS A 72 2.47 40.23 35.53
N LYS A 73 1.64 39.85 36.50
CA LYS A 73 1.88 38.67 37.36
C LYS A 73 1.85 37.38 36.56
N LYS A 74 0.91 37.23 35.62
CA LYS A 74 0.88 36.05 34.73
C LYS A 74 2.14 35.95 33.87
N ARG A 75 2.62 37.07 33.30
CA ARG A 75 3.90 37.09 32.55
C ARG A 75 5.09 36.70 33.41
N GLU A 76 5.19 37.26 34.61
CA GLU A 76 6.26 36.92 35.57
C GLU A 76 6.26 35.42 35.89
N TYR A 77 5.08 34.83 36.08
CA TYR A 77 4.94 33.40 36.35
C TYR A 77 5.26 32.53 35.12
N PHE A 78 4.87 32.98 33.93
CA PHE A 78 5.22 32.31 32.67
C PHE A 78 6.75 32.23 32.51
N GLU A 79 7.44 33.35 32.70
CA GLU A 79 8.89 33.40 32.57
C GLU A 79 9.60 32.59 33.67
N LYS A 80 9.20 32.80 34.94
CA LYS A 80 9.91 32.22 36.08
C LYS A 80 9.65 30.73 36.24
N TYR A 81 8.40 30.30 36.14
CA TYR A 81 8.01 28.92 36.48
C TYR A 81 7.82 28.05 35.26
N ASP A 82 7.09 28.52 34.24
CA ASP A 82 6.81 27.67 33.08
C ASP A 82 8.05 27.52 32.19
N LEU A 83 8.62 28.63 31.72
CA LEU A 83 9.86 28.61 30.95
C LEU A 83 11.05 28.15 31.80
N GLY A 84 11.07 28.50 33.09
CA GLY A 84 12.05 27.99 34.04
C GLY A 84 12.08 26.46 34.07
N LYS A 85 10.91 25.81 34.16
CA LYS A 85 10.83 24.34 34.18
C LYS A 85 11.20 23.71 32.83
N ILE A 86 10.82 24.35 31.72
CA ILE A 86 11.21 23.89 30.37
C ILE A 86 12.73 23.95 30.21
N ARG A 87 13.37 25.08 30.57
CA ARG A 87 14.83 25.23 30.56
C ARG A 87 15.52 24.19 31.44
N GLU A 88 14.98 23.91 32.62
CA GLU A 88 15.49 22.86 33.50
C GLU A 88 15.47 21.47 32.82
N ILE A 89 14.36 21.11 32.17
CA ILE A 89 14.23 19.83 31.44
C ILE A 89 15.16 19.80 30.22
N ASP A 90 15.22 20.89 29.46
CA ASP A 90 16.03 21.00 28.24
C ASP A 90 17.53 21.05 28.53
N GLY A 91 17.94 21.46 29.73
CA GLY A 91 19.34 21.42 30.19
C GLY A 91 19.81 20.05 30.71
N LYS A 92 18.90 19.16 31.12
CA LYS A 92 19.28 17.84 31.70
C LYS A 92 19.57 16.80 30.63
N GLN A 93 20.46 15.85 30.90
CA GLN A 93 20.64 14.66 30.04
C GLN A 93 19.63 13.57 30.41
N CYS A 94 19.19 12.76 29.44
CA CYS A 94 18.35 11.61 29.74
C CYS A 94 19.21 10.56 30.47
N PRO A 95 18.82 10.11 31.67
CA PRO A 95 19.57 9.09 32.38
C PRO A 95 19.27 7.67 31.87
N TYR A 96 18.26 7.51 31.02
CA TYR A 96 17.82 6.22 30.48
C TYR A 96 18.35 6.02 29.06
N TRP A 97 18.54 4.76 28.68
CA TRP A 97 18.94 4.41 27.33
C TRP A 97 17.80 4.68 26.32
N TYR A 98 18.19 5.16 25.14
CA TYR A 98 17.32 5.34 23.97
C TYR A 98 18.19 5.21 22.70
N PRO A 99 17.61 4.84 21.55
CA PRO A 99 18.36 4.69 20.31
C PRO A 99 18.89 6.04 19.83
N LYS A 100 20.21 6.11 19.64
CA LYS A 100 20.92 7.27 19.04
C LYS A 100 21.37 6.97 17.61
N ASP A 101 20.97 5.81 17.12
CA ASP A 101 21.30 5.24 15.83
C ASP A 101 20.97 6.23 14.73
N ARG A 102 21.92 6.41 13.80
CA ARG A 102 21.68 7.10 12.55
C ARG A 102 20.73 6.25 11.72
N MET A 103 19.77 6.88 11.05
CA MET A 103 18.82 6.17 10.21
C MET A 103 19.55 5.32 9.17
N MET A 104 19.17 4.05 9.07
CA MET A 104 19.80 3.06 8.17
C MET A 104 21.33 2.98 8.31
N HIS A 105 21.87 3.37 9.47
CA HIS A 105 23.32 3.44 9.75
C HIS A 105 24.11 4.34 8.78
N VAL A 106 23.45 5.32 8.14
CA VAL A 106 24.10 6.24 7.20
C VAL A 106 24.78 7.38 7.95
N GLU A 107 26.11 7.42 7.93
CA GLU A 107 26.95 8.41 8.62
C GLU A 107 26.84 9.83 8.07
N SER A 108 26.47 9.98 6.80
CA SER A 108 26.38 11.27 6.13
C SER A 108 25.25 12.14 6.70
N ASP A 109 25.55 13.42 6.96
CA ASP A 109 24.57 14.43 7.38
C ASP A 109 23.84 15.09 6.19
N ILE A 110 24.27 14.80 4.97
CA ILE A 110 23.75 15.43 3.75
C ILE A 110 23.09 14.43 2.80
N GLU A 111 23.59 13.21 2.70
CA GLU A 111 23.05 12.19 1.80
C GLU A 111 21.71 11.63 2.30
N PRO A 112 20.86 11.11 1.42
CA PRO A 112 19.69 10.35 1.81
C PRO A 112 20.12 9.11 2.60
N TRP A 113 19.42 8.80 3.70
CA TRP A 113 19.62 7.53 4.41
C TRP A 113 18.83 6.37 3.77
N GLY A 114 17.97 6.66 2.81
CA GLY A 114 17.08 5.71 2.17
C GLY A 114 16.12 6.43 1.22
N ASP A 115 15.29 5.69 0.48
CA ASP A 115 14.30 6.28 -0.41
C ASP A 115 13.19 7.03 0.35
N GLU A 116 12.86 6.68 1.59
CA GLU A 116 11.93 7.49 2.38
C GLU A 116 12.52 8.84 2.84
N TRP A 117 13.82 9.08 2.63
CA TRP A 117 14.42 10.38 2.92
C TRP A 117 14.05 11.43 1.87
N ARG A 118 13.70 12.63 2.34
CA ARG A 118 13.43 13.81 1.51
C ARG A 118 13.93 15.06 2.26
N PRO A 119 14.34 16.16 1.59
CA PRO A 119 14.77 17.39 2.26
C PRO A 119 13.77 17.97 3.27
N GLY A 120 12.46 17.77 3.05
CA GLY A 120 11.39 18.17 3.98
C GLY A 120 11.25 17.28 5.23
N ARG A 121 11.98 16.17 5.31
CA ARG A 121 11.99 15.16 6.38
C ARG A 121 13.39 15.08 7.02
N ASN A 122 14.00 16.24 7.28
CA ASN A 122 15.40 16.32 7.69
C ASN A 122 15.61 15.94 9.18
N PHE A 123 15.56 14.63 9.45
CA PHE A 123 16.01 14.01 10.69
C PHE A 123 17.09 12.98 10.35
N ARG A 124 18.08 12.80 11.23
CA ARG A 124 19.27 11.97 10.95
C ARG A 124 19.39 10.78 11.86
N THR A 125 18.88 10.90 13.08
CA THR A 125 18.86 9.81 14.06
C THR A 125 17.44 9.41 14.42
N VAL A 126 17.26 8.20 14.95
CA VAL A 126 15.98 7.75 15.50
C VAL A 126 15.48 8.69 16.60
N ALA A 127 16.39 9.21 17.44
CA ALA A 127 16.06 10.16 18.50
C ALA A 127 15.45 11.47 17.97
N ASP A 128 15.84 11.91 16.78
CA ASP A 128 15.33 13.16 16.19
C ASP A 128 13.84 13.09 15.88
N LEU A 129 13.27 11.89 15.68
CA LEU A 129 11.84 11.71 15.49
C LEU A 129 11.04 12.05 16.75
N PHE A 130 11.66 12.15 17.92
CA PHE A 130 10.97 12.37 19.18
C PHE A 130 11.26 13.76 19.74
N THR A 131 10.30 14.30 20.48
CA THR A 131 10.63 15.43 21.36
C THR A 131 11.40 14.91 22.55
N LYS A 132 12.28 15.74 23.14
CA LYS A 132 13.06 15.37 24.33
C LYS A 132 12.20 14.78 25.45
N ARG A 133 11.02 15.37 25.70
CA ARG A 133 10.07 14.91 26.73
C ARG A 133 9.49 13.53 26.41
N ASN A 134 9.08 13.30 25.17
CA ASN A 134 8.56 11.99 24.77
C ASN A 134 9.66 10.94 24.78
N LEU A 135 10.86 11.28 24.30
CA LEU A 135 12.03 10.40 24.32
C LEU A 135 12.36 9.95 25.75
N TRP A 136 12.42 10.90 26.70
CA TRP A 136 12.64 10.60 28.11
C TRP A 136 11.57 9.68 28.70
N ALA A 137 10.30 9.98 28.45
CA ALA A 137 9.19 9.19 28.96
C ALA A 137 9.17 7.78 28.35
N LEU A 138 9.47 7.64 27.06
CA LEU A 138 9.58 6.35 26.39
C LEU A 138 10.76 5.53 26.92
N ALA A 139 11.92 6.16 27.10
CA ALA A 139 13.14 5.52 27.60
C ALA A 139 12.99 4.99 29.03
N VAL A 140 12.42 5.79 29.94
CA VAL A 140 12.14 5.32 31.31
C VAL A 140 11.13 4.18 31.30
N MET A 141 10.07 4.28 30.49
CA MET A 141 9.06 3.22 30.40
C MET A 141 9.66 1.92 29.88
N LEU A 142 10.48 1.96 28.82
CA LEU A 142 11.14 0.76 28.29
C LEU A 142 12.06 0.13 29.34
N THR A 143 12.82 0.95 30.08
CA THR A 143 13.68 0.49 31.18
C THR A 143 12.85 -0.26 32.22
N THR A 144 11.77 0.36 32.72
CA THR A 144 10.88 -0.26 33.72
C THR A 144 10.15 -1.50 33.17
N ILE A 145 9.77 -1.51 31.89
CA ILE A 145 9.15 -2.68 31.25
C ILE A 145 10.12 -3.85 31.26
N ASN A 146 11.39 -3.63 30.91
CA ASN A 146 12.39 -4.69 30.88
C ASN A 146 12.71 -5.26 32.28
N GLU A 147 12.43 -4.52 33.35
CA GLU A 147 12.57 -4.97 34.75
C GLU A 147 11.41 -5.86 35.22
N ILE A 148 10.34 -6.03 34.44
CA ILE A 148 9.21 -6.89 34.80
C ILE A 148 9.63 -8.37 34.79
N GLU A 149 9.48 -9.03 35.95
CA GLU A 149 9.86 -10.43 36.16
C GLU A 149 9.03 -11.41 35.32
N ASN A 150 7.72 -11.19 35.21
CA ASN A 150 6.83 -12.06 34.46
C ASN A 150 7.02 -11.82 32.94
N PRO A 151 7.55 -12.79 32.16
CA PRO A 151 7.89 -12.58 30.75
C PRO A 151 6.65 -12.34 29.88
N VAL A 152 5.54 -13.03 30.15
CA VAL A 152 4.29 -12.85 29.38
C VAL A 152 3.73 -11.44 29.57
N LEU A 153 3.73 -10.95 30.82
CA LEU A 153 3.28 -9.59 31.12
C LEU A 153 4.23 -8.54 30.55
N ARG A 154 5.54 -8.77 30.67
CA ARG A 154 6.58 -7.91 30.10
C ARG A 154 6.38 -7.76 28.60
N ASP A 155 6.22 -8.87 27.87
CA ASP A 155 6.12 -8.87 26.41
C ASP A 155 4.79 -8.24 25.96
N ALA A 156 3.69 -8.46 26.68
CA ALA A 156 2.42 -7.79 26.42
C ALA A 156 2.51 -6.26 26.59
N ILE A 157 3.13 -5.78 27.67
CA ILE A 157 3.31 -4.34 27.90
C ILE A 157 4.31 -3.76 26.89
N LYS A 158 5.39 -4.47 26.59
CA LYS A 158 6.38 -4.07 25.58
C LYS A 158 5.75 -3.97 24.19
N PHE A 159 4.90 -4.92 23.80
CA PHE A 159 4.14 -4.88 22.55
C PHE A 159 3.18 -3.67 22.49
N CYS A 160 2.47 -3.37 23.58
CA CYS A 160 1.65 -2.16 23.67
C CYS A 160 2.47 -0.88 23.50
N TRP A 161 3.57 -0.77 24.25
CA TRP A 161 4.49 0.36 24.18
C TRP A 161 5.06 0.54 22.76
N ASN A 162 5.47 -0.57 22.12
CA ASN A 162 6.00 -0.59 20.75
C ASN A 162 4.98 -0.05 19.73
N SER A 163 3.70 -0.41 19.90
CA SER A 163 2.62 -0.04 18.99
C SER A 163 2.27 1.46 18.98
N VAL A 164 2.76 2.23 19.96
CA VAL A 164 2.49 3.67 20.06
C VAL A 164 3.68 4.57 19.72
N LEU A 165 4.86 4.01 19.45
CA LEU A 165 6.08 4.80 19.23
C LEU A 165 5.90 5.91 18.19
N LEU A 166 5.40 5.59 16.99
CA LEU A 166 5.19 6.60 15.96
C LEU A 166 4.08 7.61 16.31
N ASN A 167 3.06 7.21 17.08
CA ASN A 167 2.02 8.10 17.63
C ASN A 167 2.53 9.03 18.76
N LEU A 168 3.72 8.76 19.28
CA LEU A 168 4.41 9.56 20.28
C LEU A 168 5.63 10.28 19.68
N SER A 169 5.81 10.20 18.37
CA SER A 169 6.84 10.91 17.62
C SER A 169 6.32 12.26 17.10
N ARG A 170 7.24 13.06 16.53
CA ARG A 170 6.99 14.30 15.81
C ARG A 170 6.20 14.09 14.51
N MET A 171 5.99 12.85 14.06
CA MET A 171 5.11 12.52 12.92
C MET A 171 3.62 12.72 13.24
N THR A 172 3.28 12.81 14.53
CA THR A 172 1.89 12.93 14.98
C THR A 172 1.30 14.27 14.60
N THR A 173 0.30 14.25 13.72
CA THR A 173 -0.38 15.46 13.24
C THR A 173 -1.22 16.11 14.33
N ASN A 174 -1.23 17.45 14.36
CA ASN A 174 -2.10 18.20 15.26
C ASN A 174 -3.54 18.29 14.68
N ARG A 175 -4.30 17.19 14.79
CA ARG A 175 -5.70 17.05 14.36
C ARG A 175 -6.57 16.55 15.52
N ASP A 176 -7.89 16.62 15.36
CA ASP A 176 -8.86 16.17 16.38
C ASP A 176 -8.65 14.70 16.77
N ARG A 177 -8.21 13.86 15.83
CA ARG A 177 -7.79 12.49 16.07
C ARG A 177 -6.27 12.39 15.99
N LEU A 178 -5.67 11.79 17.02
CA LEU A 178 -4.24 11.45 17.01
C LEU A 178 -3.96 10.50 15.84
N GLY A 179 -2.88 10.79 15.12
CA GLY A 179 -2.43 9.94 14.03
C GLY A 179 -1.30 10.60 13.24
N PHE A 180 -0.59 9.76 12.51
CA PHE A 180 0.46 10.12 11.58
C PHE A 180 0.10 9.58 10.17
N LEU A 181 0.81 10.05 9.15
CA LEU A 181 0.66 9.51 7.80
C LEU A 181 1.43 8.19 7.72
N LYS A 182 0.73 7.09 7.42
CA LYS A 182 1.32 5.75 7.30
C LYS A 182 2.11 5.59 5.99
N GLY A 183 2.98 4.58 5.93
CA GLY A 183 3.82 4.27 4.77
C GLY A 183 4.89 5.34 4.51
N THR A 184 5.20 6.18 5.50
CA THR A 184 6.18 7.26 5.32
C THR A 184 6.66 7.90 6.62
N TYR A 185 7.84 8.51 6.60
CA TYR A 185 8.38 9.37 7.67
C TYR A 185 8.01 10.85 7.54
N TYR A 186 6.77 11.14 7.16
CA TYR A 186 6.31 12.53 7.04
C TYR A 186 6.31 13.25 8.40
N LEU A 187 7.05 14.36 8.47
CA LEU A 187 7.02 15.30 9.60
C LEU A 187 6.04 16.45 9.30
N PRO A 188 4.88 16.51 9.98
CA PRO A 188 3.94 17.60 9.78
C PRO A 188 4.50 18.92 10.27
N GLN A 189 4.09 19.99 9.59
CA GLN A 189 4.45 21.36 9.96
C GLN A 189 3.98 21.73 11.38
N ASN A 190 2.80 21.22 11.76
CA ASN A 190 2.24 21.32 13.10
C ASN A 190 2.05 19.90 13.65
N TYR A 191 2.92 19.52 14.58
CA TYR A 191 2.85 18.24 15.27
C TYR A 191 2.33 18.41 16.70
N ARG A 192 1.86 17.32 17.29
CA ARG A 192 1.37 17.29 18.67
C ARG A 192 2.31 16.46 19.55
N CYS A 193 2.81 17.06 20.63
CA CYS A 193 3.47 16.33 21.70
C CYS A 193 2.40 15.79 22.66
N THR A 194 2.20 14.48 22.67
CA THR A 194 1.17 13.77 23.44
C THR A 194 1.70 13.30 24.79
N ASN A 195 0.81 13.10 25.77
CA ASN A 195 1.19 12.50 27.05
C ASN A 195 1.48 11.00 26.84
N VAL A 196 2.74 10.60 27.03
CA VAL A 196 3.21 9.23 26.76
C VAL A 196 2.47 8.20 27.62
N LEU A 197 2.46 8.38 28.94
CA LEU A 197 1.83 7.43 29.88
C LEU A 197 0.34 7.22 29.58
N GLY A 198 -0.41 8.32 29.41
CA GLY A 198 -1.83 8.27 29.09
C GLY A 198 -2.11 7.62 27.73
N THR A 199 -1.22 7.82 26.74
CA THR A 199 -1.35 7.17 25.42
C THR A 199 -1.12 5.66 25.53
N VAL A 200 -0.07 5.23 26.23
CA VAL A 200 0.22 3.80 26.45
C VAL A 200 -0.90 3.15 27.26
N ALA A 201 -1.36 3.78 28.34
CA ALA A 201 -2.46 3.26 29.17
C ALA A 201 -3.76 3.11 28.38
N ASN A 202 -4.11 4.10 27.55
CA ASN A 202 -5.29 4.00 26.70
C ASN A 202 -5.13 2.91 25.63
N LYS A 203 -3.94 2.77 25.02
CA LYS A 203 -3.67 1.71 24.04
C LYS A 203 -3.76 0.33 24.69
N PHE A 204 -3.20 0.16 25.88
CA PHE A 204 -3.27 -1.08 26.65
C PHE A 204 -4.72 -1.49 26.89
N ARG A 205 -5.55 -0.55 27.39
CA ARG A 205 -6.99 -0.77 27.58
C ARG A 205 -7.71 -1.21 26.30
N MET A 206 -7.32 -0.66 25.13
CA MET A 206 -7.89 -1.05 23.84
C MET A 206 -7.46 -2.44 23.39
N MET A 207 -6.30 -2.92 23.82
CA MET A 207 -5.75 -4.23 23.44
C MET A 207 -6.22 -5.37 24.33
N LEU A 208 -6.65 -5.07 25.57
CA LEU A 208 -7.15 -6.06 26.53
C LEU A 208 -8.16 -7.06 25.94
N PRO A 209 -9.23 -6.66 25.23
CA PRO A 209 -10.18 -7.62 24.68
C PRO A 209 -9.55 -8.58 23.66
N GLY A 210 -8.57 -8.10 22.88
CA GLY A 210 -7.84 -8.92 21.91
C GLY A 210 -6.95 -9.95 22.61
N TRP A 211 -6.26 -9.55 23.68
CA TRP A 211 -5.47 -10.50 24.47
C TRP A 211 -6.32 -11.52 25.20
N GLU A 212 -7.47 -11.12 25.75
CA GLU A 212 -8.42 -12.05 26.38
C GLU A 212 -8.87 -13.10 25.37
N ALA A 213 -9.23 -12.69 24.15
CA ALA A 213 -9.63 -13.61 23.09
C ALA A 213 -8.48 -14.56 22.65
N ILE A 214 -7.26 -14.05 22.50
CA ILE A 214 -6.11 -14.88 22.10
C ILE A 214 -5.72 -15.87 23.20
N ARG A 215 -5.82 -15.48 24.47
CA ARG A 215 -5.47 -16.33 25.62
C ARG A 215 -6.32 -17.61 25.70
N GLU A 216 -7.53 -17.58 25.15
CA GLU A 216 -8.44 -18.72 25.15
C GLU A 216 -8.17 -19.72 24.01
N ILE A 217 -7.28 -19.38 23.07
CA ILE A 217 -6.91 -20.25 21.95
C ILE A 217 -5.86 -21.26 22.42
N ASP A 218 -6.26 -22.53 22.54
CA ASP A 218 -5.36 -23.66 22.77
C ASP A 218 -5.39 -24.59 21.54
N THR A 219 -4.48 -24.35 20.58
CA THR A 219 -4.38 -25.17 19.37
C THR A 219 -2.94 -25.32 18.90
N THR A 220 -2.62 -26.51 18.41
CA THR A 220 -1.36 -26.82 17.72
C THR A 220 -1.52 -26.85 16.19
N ALA A 221 -2.69 -26.47 15.67
CA ALA A 221 -3.00 -26.49 14.24
C ALA A 221 -2.35 -25.36 13.44
N GLN A 222 -1.72 -24.38 14.11
CA GLN A 222 -1.10 -23.22 13.50
C GLN A 222 0.39 -23.20 13.79
N CYS A 223 1.19 -22.90 12.77
CA CYS A 223 2.62 -22.65 12.88
C CYS A 223 2.87 -21.23 12.41
N ILE A 224 3.63 -20.47 13.19
CA ILE A 224 4.06 -19.12 12.85
C ILE A 224 5.58 -19.15 12.81
N SER A 225 6.16 -18.62 11.74
CA SER A 225 7.60 -18.49 11.56
C SER A 225 7.95 -17.09 11.07
N THR A 226 9.19 -16.69 11.30
CA THR A 226 9.83 -15.50 10.72
C THR A 226 10.93 -15.92 9.73
N ASP A 227 10.81 -17.13 9.18
CA ASP A 227 11.74 -17.67 8.18
C ASP A 227 11.73 -16.83 6.89
N ASP A 228 12.86 -16.91 6.19
CA ASP A 228 13.06 -16.33 4.87
C ASP A 228 12.34 -17.17 3.81
N ALA A 229 11.49 -16.54 2.98
CA ALA A 229 10.78 -17.22 1.91
C ALA A 229 11.71 -17.79 0.82
N ARG A 230 12.96 -17.28 0.72
CA ARG A 230 14.03 -17.79 -0.14
C ARG A 230 14.66 -19.08 0.40
N PHE A 231 14.34 -19.47 1.65
CA PHE A 231 14.75 -20.74 2.25
C PHE A 231 13.75 -21.21 3.31
N LEU A 232 12.80 -22.05 2.89
CA LEU A 232 11.79 -22.56 3.81
C LEU A 232 12.27 -23.85 4.49
N ARG A 233 12.29 -23.88 5.83
CA ARG A 233 12.60 -25.08 6.64
C ARG A 233 11.46 -26.11 6.64
N ILE A 234 10.90 -26.36 5.46
CA ILE A 234 9.76 -27.22 5.19
C ILE A 234 10.19 -28.26 4.17
N THR A 235 9.82 -29.51 4.39
CA THR A 235 10.15 -30.62 3.48
C THR A 235 9.52 -30.40 2.10
N SER A 236 10.21 -30.84 1.05
CA SER A 236 9.69 -30.76 -0.32
C SER A 236 8.37 -31.54 -0.46
N ASN A 237 7.45 -31.04 -1.30
CA ASN A 237 6.15 -31.66 -1.57
C ASN A 237 5.31 -31.97 -0.31
N SER A 238 5.34 -31.12 0.71
CA SER A 238 4.55 -31.31 1.93
C SER A 238 3.35 -30.37 2.05
N ILE A 239 3.34 -29.26 1.31
CA ILE A 239 2.32 -28.22 1.38
C ILE A 239 1.22 -28.46 0.35
N ASP A 240 -0.05 -28.37 0.77
CA ASP A 240 -1.21 -28.57 -0.11
C ASP A 240 -1.66 -27.30 -0.84
N HIS A 241 -1.33 -26.12 -0.30
CA HIS A 241 -1.65 -24.84 -0.91
C HIS A 241 -0.71 -23.75 -0.37
N VAL A 242 -0.31 -22.83 -1.24
CA VAL A 242 0.42 -21.61 -0.84
C VAL A 242 -0.46 -20.42 -1.20
N PHE A 243 -0.68 -19.53 -0.24
CA PHE A 243 -1.30 -18.23 -0.48
C PHE A 243 -0.28 -17.18 -0.07
N THR A 244 0.10 -16.28 -0.97
CA THR A 244 1.20 -15.34 -0.74
C THR A 244 0.93 -13.96 -1.33
N ASP A 245 1.49 -12.95 -0.69
CA ASP A 245 1.42 -11.52 -1.00
C ASP A 245 2.84 -10.95 -0.89
N PRO A 246 3.67 -11.09 -1.95
CA PRO A 246 5.07 -10.70 -1.91
C PRO A 246 5.23 -9.17 -2.10
N PRO A 247 6.41 -8.61 -1.78
CA PRO A 247 6.67 -7.18 -1.96
C PRO A 247 6.50 -6.71 -3.41
N TYR A 248 5.79 -5.60 -3.60
CA TYR A 248 5.56 -4.99 -4.92
C TYR A 248 6.69 -4.02 -5.27
N ALA A 249 7.72 -4.50 -5.96
CA ALA A 249 8.81 -3.69 -6.52
C ALA A 249 9.36 -2.64 -5.53
N ASP A 250 9.08 -1.35 -5.74
CA ASP A 250 9.54 -0.20 -4.95
C ASP A 250 8.46 0.39 -4.00
N LYS A 251 7.27 -0.22 -3.93
CA LYS A 251 6.06 0.45 -3.42
C LYS A 251 6.06 0.76 -1.93
N GLU A 252 6.65 -0.09 -1.11
CA GLU A 252 6.76 0.10 0.35
C GLU A 252 8.16 -0.29 0.81
N GLN A 253 8.89 0.65 1.40
CA GLN A 253 10.26 0.45 1.85
C GLN A 253 10.28 -0.14 3.26
N TYR A 254 10.02 -1.44 3.41
CA TYR A 254 9.78 -2.09 4.71
C TYR A 254 10.95 -1.95 5.68
N GLY A 255 12.19 -2.18 5.24
CA GLY A 255 13.39 -2.07 6.07
C GLY A 255 13.55 -0.65 6.63
N GLU A 256 13.39 0.36 5.77
CA GLU A 256 13.45 1.76 6.18
C GLU A 256 12.32 2.11 7.15
N LEU A 257 11.09 1.71 6.85
CA LEU A 257 9.92 1.96 7.69
C LEU A 257 9.98 1.19 9.02
N ASN A 258 10.66 0.04 9.07
CA ASN A 258 10.81 -0.77 10.28
C ASN A 258 11.95 -0.30 11.19
N PHE A 259 12.95 0.41 10.65
CA PHE A 259 14.19 0.78 11.34
C PHE A 259 13.99 1.40 12.73
N VAL A 260 12.97 2.24 12.91
CA VAL A 260 12.69 2.87 14.21
C VAL A 260 12.38 1.84 15.29
N TRP A 261 11.57 0.83 14.98
CA TRP A 261 11.23 -0.21 15.94
C TRP A 261 12.44 -1.10 16.23
N GLU A 262 13.21 -1.43 15.20
CA GLU A 262 14.43 -2.25 15.33
C GLU A 262 15.43 -1.58 16.24
N ALA A 263 15.70 -0.29 16.03
CA ALA A 263 16.60 0.49 16.87
C ALA A 263 16.12 0.56 18.34
N TRP A 264 14.82 0.79 18.58
CA TRP A 264 14.27 0.80 19.94
C TRP A 264 14.33 -0.55 20.64
N LEU A 265 14.19 -1.64 19.88
CA LEU A 265 14.17 -3.01 20.40
C LEU A 265 15.57 -3.64 20.45
N GLY A 266 16.58 -2.99 19.85
CA GLY A 266 17.93 -3.52 19.72
C GLY A 266 17.97 -4.77 18.82
N LEU A 267 17.14 -4.79 17.77
CA LEU A 267 17.07 -5.91 16.83
C LEU A 267 18.19 -5.84 15.80
N ASP A 268 18.53 -7.00 15.26
CA ASP A 268 19.48 -7.13 14.17
C ASP A 268 18.93 -6.48 12.88
N THR A 269 19.79 -5.77 12.16
CA THR A 269 19.43 -5.02 10.94
C THR A 269 20.11 -5.55 9.69
N HIS A 270 20.90 -6.63 9.78
CA HIS A 270 21.60 -7.19 8.62
C HIS A 270 20.63 -7.75 7.56
N TRP A 271 19.41 -8.13 7.96
CA TRP A 271 18.38 -8.60 7.03
C TRP A 271 17.97 -7.52 6.01
N HIS A 272 18.27 -6.24 6.26
CA HIS A 272 18.00 -5.18 5.29
C HIS A 272 18.63 -5.51 3.94
N GLU A 273 19.85 -6.06 3.90
CA GLU A 273 20.52 -6.48 2.65
C GLU A 273 19.76 -7.60 1.93
N ASP A 274 19.06 -8.44 2.69
CA ASP A 274 18.27 -9.59 2.23
C ASP A 274 16.81 -9.26 1.88
N GLU A 275 16.40 -8.01 2.02
CA GLU A 275 15.05 -7.55 1.68
C GLU A 275 14.76 -7.59 0.17
N ILE A 276 13.62 -8.18 -0.22
CA ILE A 276 13.13 -8.23 -1.59
C ILE A 276 12.41 -6.91 -1.91
N ILE A 277 13.14 -5.88 -2.32
CA ILE A 277 12.60 -4.56 -2.67
C ILE A 277 13.52 -3.87 -3.68
N ILE A 278 12.96 -2.99 -4.51
CA ILE A 278 13.75 -2.05 -5.32
C ILE A 278 14.03 -0.80 -4.48
N ASN A 279 15.29 -0.40 -4.42
CA ASN A 279 15.74 0.77 -3.66
C ASN A 279 17.01 1.36 -4.26
N GLU A 280 16.88 2.47 -4.98
CA GLU A 280 18.01 3.13 -5.66
C GLU A 280 19.09 3.62 -4.68
N VAL A 281 18.69 4.15 -3.52
CA VAL A 281 19.63 4.71 -2.53
C VAL A 281 20.50 3.61 -1.92
N ARG A 282 19.93 2.42 -1.74
CA ARG A 282 20.61 1.25 -1.18
C ARG A 282 21.20 0.33 -2.25
N GLY A 283 21.11 0.72 -3.52
CA GLY A 283 21.69 -0.02 -4.64
C GLY A 283 20.98 -1.33 -4.97
N LYS A 284 19.69 -1.48 -4.62
CA LYS A 284 18.88 -2.65 -4.93
C LYS A 284 18.09 -2.43 -6.22
N THR A 285 18.44 -3.17 -7.28
CA THR A 285 17.87 -2.95 -8.61
C THR A 285 16.61 -3.80 -8.86
N GLU A 286 15.97 -3.57 -10.00
CA GLU A 286 14.87 -4.42 -10.47
C GLU A 286 15.34 -5.87 -10.73
N GLU A 287 16.57 -6.04 -11.23
CA GLU A 287 17.17 -7.35 -11.45
C GLU A 287 17.40 -8.10 -10.12
N ASP A 288 17.88 -7.42 -9.08
CA ASP A 288 18.03 -7.99 -7.75
C ASP A 288 16.68 -8.46 -7.19
N TRP A 289 15.67 -7.58 -7.28
CA TRP A 289 14.31 -7.90 -6.87
C TRP A 289 13.77 -9.13 -7.60
N ALA A 290 13.96 -9.19 -8.93
CA ALA A 290 13.52 -10.32 -9.77
C ALA A 290 14.18 -11.65 -9.36
N GLU A 291 15.50 -11.64 -9.11
CA GLU A 291 16.24 -12.83 -8.72
C GLU A 291 15.85 -13.33 -7.33
N MET A 292 15.65 -12.42 -6.39
CA MET A 292 15.21 -12.80 -5.04
C MET A 292 13.76 -13.30 -5.03
N MET A 293 12.87 -12.66 -5.79
CA MET A 293 11.50 -13.14 -6.03
C MET A 293 11.50 -14.54 -6.65
N ARG A 294 12.31 -14.76 -7.68
CA ARG A 294 12.51 -16.09 -8.31
C ARG A 294 12.98 -17.13 -7.32
N THR A 295 13.93 -16.78 -6.46
CA THR A 295 14.42 -17.70 -5.42
C THR A 295 13.31 -18.08 -4.44
N ALA A 296 12.52 -17.11 -3.98
CA ALA A 296 11.37 -17.37 -3.12
C ALA A 296 10.30 -18.24 -3.80
N MET A 297 9.98 -17.97 -5.07
CA MET A 297 9.00 -18.75 -5.82
C MET A 297 9.49 -20.17 -6.11
N LYS A 298 10.79 -20.40 -6.35
CA LYS A 298 11.38 -21.74 -6.45
C LYS A 298 11.27 -22.52 -5.14
N GLU A 299 11.43 -21.86 -3.99
CA GLU A 299 11.20 -22.51 -2.69
C GLU A 299 9.73 -22.84 -2.47
N CYS A 300 8.80 -21.94 -2.82
CA CYS A 300 7.38 -22.24 -2.82
C CYS A 300 7.06 -23.45 -3.72
N TYR A 301 7.65 -23.50 -4.91
CA TYR A 301 7.53 -24.63 -5.82
C TYR A 301 8.05 -25.92 -5.20
N ARG A 302 9.21 -25.89 -4.54
CA ARG A 302 9.82 -27.06 -3.89
C ARG A 302 8.91 -27.65 -2.80
N VAL A 303 8.37 -26.81 -1.92
CA VAL A 303 7.54 -27.26 -0.78
C VAL A 303 6.13 -27.67 -1.20
N LEU A 304 5.59 -27.12 -2.29
CA LEU A 304 4.25 -27.42 -2.78
C LEU A 304 4.16 -28.84 -3.37
N LYS A 305 3.10 -29.58 -3.06
CA LYS A 305 2.83 -30.90 -3.66
C LYS A 305 2.53 -30.80 -5.16
N PRO A 306 2.92 -31.79 -5.99
CA PRO A 306 2.57 -31.81 -7.40
C PRO A 306 1.05 -31.76 -7.62
N GLY A 307 0.60 -31.00 -8.63
CA GLY A 307 -0.83 -30.80 -8.93
C GLY A 307 -1.56 -29.84 -7.98
N ARG A 308 -0.86 -29.24 -7.01
CA ARG A 308 -1.43 -28.23 -6.09
C ARG A 308 -1.17 -26.81 -6.56
N TRP A 309 -1.84 -25.88 -5.90
CA TRP A 309 -1.94 -24.48 -6.31
C TRP A 309 -1.23 -23.54 -5.36
N LEU A 310 -0.66 -22.50 -5.95
CA LEU A 310 -0.24 -21.27 -5.31
C LEU A 310 -1.17 -20.15 -5.78
N SER A 311 -1.71 -19.38 -4.85
CA SER A 311 -2.46 -18.16 -5.12
C SER A 311 -1.60 -16.95 -4.76
N LEU A 312 -1.29 -16.14 -5.77
CA LEU A 312 -0.47 -14.94 -5.66
C LEU A 312 -1.38 -13.72 -5.62
N CYS A 313 -1.36 -12.99 -4.52
CA CYS A 313 -1.90 -11.64 -4.46
C CYS A 313 -0.85 -10.70 -5.03
N TYR A 314 -1.17 -10.06 -6.15
CA TYR A 314 -0.29 -9.07 -6.74
C TYR A 314 -1.14 -8.07 -7.52
N HIS A 315 -0.87 -6.79 -7.34
CA HIS A 315 -1.41 -5.77 -8.24
C HIS A 315 -0.44 -4.61 -8.28
N ASP A 316 0.21 -4.43 -9.43
CA ASP A 316 1.05 -3.27 -9.66
C ASP A 316 0.58 -2.55 -10.92
N THR A 317 0.64 -1.22 -10.88
CA THR A 317 0.31 -0.33 -12.00
C THR A 317 1.56 0.11 -12.77
N SER A 318 2.76 -0.26 -12.28
CA SER A 318 4.01 -0.03 -13.00
C SER A 318 4.07 -0.91 -14.25
N GLU A 319 4.53 -0.33 -15.35
CA GLU A 319 4.75 -1.06 -16.60
C GLU A 319 5.85 -2.12 -16.40
N GLY A 320 5.68 -3.31 -17.00
CA GLY A 320 6.71 -4.36 -17.02
C GLY A 320 6.71 -5.35 -15.85
N THR A 321 6.30 -4.95 -14.64
CA THR A 321 6.40 -5.84 -13.46
C THR A 321 5.55 -7.11 -13.57
N TRP A 322 4.43 -7.05 -14.29
CA TRP A 322 3.58 -8.21 -14.56
C TRP A 322 4.19 -9.24 -15.52
N ALA A 323 4.94 -8.78 -16.51
CA ALA A 323 5.67 -9.66 -17.43
C ALA A 323 6.77 -10.40 -16.64
N LEU A 324 7.50 -9.64 -15.82
CA LEU A 324 8.54 -10.18 -14.96
C LEU A 324 8.01 -11.22 -13.96
N ILE A 325 6.84 -10.99 -13.35
CA ILE A 325 6.18 -11.99 -12.49
C ILE A 325 5.83 -13.27 -13.25
N GLN A 326 5.35 -13.18 -14.49
CA GLN A 326 5.11 -14.36 -15.32
C GLN A 326 6.38 -15.15 -15.58
N ASP A 327 7.44 -14.46 -15.98
CA ASP A 327 8.73 -15.08 -16.24
C ASP A 327 9.25 -15.77 -14.98
N ILE A 328 9.21 -15.09 -13.83
CA ILE A 328 9.58 -15.65 -12.53
C ILE A 328 8.81 -16.94 -12.22
N MET A 329 7.49 -16.93 -12.42
CA MET A 329 6.65 -18.08 -12.11
C MET A 329 6.88 -19.24 -13.09
N ALA A 330 7.02 -18.94 -14.39
CA ALA A 330 7.32 -19.93 -15.42
C ALA A 330 8.70 -20.56 -15.21
N GLU A 331 9.74 -19.76 -14.94
CA GLU A 331 11.09 -20.22 -14.63
C GLU A 331 11.19 -20.99 -13.31
N SER A 332 10.28 -20.73 -12.38
CA SER A 332 10.13 -21.53 -11.15
C SER A 332 9.44 -22.88 -11.40
N GLY A 333 8.85 -23.08 -12.58
CA GLY A 333 8.19 -24.31 -13.01
C GLY A 333 6.67 -24.34 -12.84
N PHE A 334 6.06 -23.21 -12.47
CA PHE A 334 4.61 -23.12 -12.34
C PHE A 334 3.91 -22.97 -13.71
N ILE A 335 2.65 -23.39 -13.75
CA ILE A 335 1.73 -23.17 -14.87
C ILE A 335 0.65 -22.20 -14.42
N VAL A 336 0.35 -21.18 -15.22
CA VAL A 336 -0.73 -20.24 -14.93
C VAL A 336 -2.09 -20.92 -15.06
N ASP A 337 -3.03 -20.59 -14.17
CA ASP A 337 -4.43 -21.01 -14.30
C ASP A 337 -5.04 -20.49 -15.61
N GLN A 338 -5.98 -21.25 -16.17
CA GLN A 338 -6.74 -20.86 -17.36
C GLN A 338 -8.21 -20.56 -17.05
N SER A 339 -8.60 -20.45 -15.78
CA SER A 339 -9.99 -20.12 -15.41
C SER A 339 -10.46 -18.81 -16.06
N ASP A 340 -11.75 -18.73 -16.40
CA ASP A 340 -12.29 -17.68 -17.29
C ASP A 340 -12.40 -16.28 -16.64
N ALA A 341 -12.35 -16.17 -15.32
CA ALA A 341 -12.61 -14.92 -14.60
C ALA A 341 -11.40 -14.43 -13.79
N ALA A 342 -11.16 -13.12 -13.83
CA ALA A 342 -10.22 -12.46 -12.92
C ALA A 342 -10.70 -12.55 -11.46
N LEU A 343 -9.92 -13.21 -10.60
CA LEU A 343 -10.14 -13.20 -9.16
C LEU A 343 -9.50 -11.96 -8.54
N PHE A 344 -10.18 -11.37 -7.56
CA PHE A 344 -9.69 -10.19 -6.86
C PHE A 344 -10.18 -10.16 -5.43
N ILE A 345 -9.44 -9.46 -4.57
CA ILE A 345 -9.85 -9.10 -3.22
C ILE A 345 -10.41 -7.68 -3.26
N ASP A 346 -11.69 -7.53 -2.92
CA ASP A 346 -12.31 -6.22 -2.72
C ASP A 346 -12.31 -5.86 -1.24
N THR A 347 -11.80 -4.67 -0.93
CA THR A 347 -11.77 -4.18 0.44
C THR A 347 -13.04 -3.40 0.76
N GLY A 348 -13.71 -3.75 1.86
CA GLY A 348 -14.94 -3.06 2.28
C GLY A 348 -14.75 -1.55 2.55
N GLN A 349 -13.52 -1.09 2.79
CA GLN A 349 -13.17 0.32 3.00
C GLN A 349 -12.00 0.76 2.11
N LYS A 350 -12.30 1.59 1.11
CA LYS A 350 -11.28 2.22 0.24
C LYS A 350 -10.51 3.34 0.95
N SER A 351 -9.21 3.41 0.72
CA SER A 351 -8.32 4.48 1.16
C SER A 351 -8.66 5.82 0.51
N TYR A 352 -8.09 6.93 1.03
CA TYR A 352 -8.29 8.24 0.40
C TYR A 352 -7.71 8.30 -1.02
N ASN A 353 -6.51 7.73 -1.22
CA ASN A 353 -5.85 7.72 -2.52
C ASN A 353 -6.65 6.87 -3.53
N GLN A 354 -7.17 5.72 -3.11
CA GLN A 354 -8.06 4.88 -3.93
C GLN A 354 -9.36 5.56 -4.36
N LYS A 355 -9.77 6.63 -3.66
CA LYS A 355 -10.98 7.40 -3.98
C LYS A 355 -10.72 8.60 -4.89
N VAL A 356 -9.49 9.12 -4.90
CA VAL A 356 -9.19 10.45 -5.47
C VAL A 356 -8.16 10.38 -6.59
N ALA A 357 -7.32 9.35 -6.64
CA ALA A 357 -6.27 9.23 -7.64
C ALA A 357 -6.63 8.19 -8.71
N ASP A 358 -6.27 8.51 -9.96
CA ASP A 358 -6.57 7.69 -11.14
C ASP A 358 -5.57 6.56 -11.40
N LYS A 359 -4.38 6.62 -10.78
CA LYS A 359 -3.30 5.63 -10.89
C LYS A 359 -3.01 4.97 -9.54
N VAL A 360 -4.05 4.50 -8.85
CA VAL A 360 -3.89 3.81 -7.56
C VAL A 360 -4.67 2.51 -7.60
N ASN A 361 -3.98 1.43 -7.23
CA ASN A 361 -4.52 0.08 -7.05
C ASN A 361 -5.83 0.10 -6.26
N LYS A 362 -6.94 -0.25 -6.91
CA LYS A 362 -8.26 -0.22 -6.26
C LYS A 362 -8.66 -1.58 -5.68
N ARG A 363 -8.00 -2.64 -6.11
CA ARG A 363 -8.19 -4.03 -5.70
C ARG A 363 -6.88 -4.80 -5.84
N ASP A 364 -6.77 -5.92 -5.14
CA ASP A 364 -5.64 -6.84 -5.29
C ASP A 364 -6.06 -8.01 -6.16
N LEU A 365 -5.39 -8.24 -7.29
CA LEU A 365 -5.67 -9.39 -8.15
C LEU A 365 -5.11 -10.65 -7.49
N VAL A 366 -5.84 -11.76 -7.62
CA VAL A 366 -5.41 -13.08 -7.16
C VAL A 366 -5.19 -13.95 -8.37
N ILE A 367 -3.92 -14.28 -8.65
CA ILE A 367 -3.56 -15.13 -9.77
C ILE A 367 -3.17 -16.50 -9.26
N ASN A 368 -3.78 -17.53 -9.84
CA ASN A 368 -3.53 -18.90 -9.48
C ASN A 368 -2.47 -19.51 -10.38
N PHE A 369 -1.53 -20.23 -9.76
CA PHE A 369 -0.45 -20.95 -10.40
C PHE A 369 -0.46 -22.39 -9.90
N ARG A 370 -0.26 -23.36 -10.79
CA ARG A 370 -0.26 -24.77 -10.43
C ARG A 370 1.12 -25.38 -10.63
N LYS A 371 1.54 -26.20 -9.69
CA LYS A 371 2.67 -27.11 -9.89
C LYS A 371 2.24 -28.27 -10.79
N PRO A 372 2.95 -28.57 -11.89
CA PRO A 372 2.62 -29.70 -12.76
C PRO A 372 2.59 -31.02 -11.98
N LYS A 373 1.79 -31.97 -12.46
CA LYS A 373 1.83 -33.35 -11.97
C LYS A 373 3.08 -34.04 -12.53
N PRO A 374 3.62 -35.07 -11.85
CA PRO A 374 4.76 -35.82 -12.38
C PRO A 374 4.39 -36.42 -13.75
N GLY A 375 5.23 -36.19 -14.76
CA GLY A 375 5.00 -36.67 -16.13
C GLY A 375 4.04 -35.82 -16.97
N GLU A 376 3.50 -34.72 -16.43
CA GLU A 376 2.78 -33.73 -17.21
C GLU A 376 3.76 -32.99 -18.13
N LEU A 377 3.57 -33.13 -19.45
CA LEU A 377 4.31 -32.36 -20.43
C LEU A 377 3.88 -30.90 -20.30
N THR A 378 4.67 -30.11 -19.60
CA THR A 378 4.63 -28.67 -19.75
C THR A 378 5.26 -28.38 -21.11
N SER A 379 4.44 -27.96 -22.08
CA SER A 379 4.98 -27.14 -23.17
C SER A 379 5.64 -25.97 -22.46
N SER A 380 6.97 -25.99 -22.37
CA SER A 380 7.73 -24.81 -22.03
C SER A 380 7.31 -23.77 -23.05
N ILE A 381 6.43 -22.86 -22.65
CA ILE A 381 6.19 -21.66 -23.44
C ILE A 381 7.51 -20.93 -23.32
N ALA A 382 8.41 -21.21 -24.26
CA ALA A 382 9.52 -20.33 -24.52
C ALA A 382 8.83 -19.06 -25.02
N ILE A 383 8.71 -18.07 -24.16
CA ILE A 383 8.32 -16.72 -24.55
C ILE A 383 9.52 -16.18 -25.34
N THR A 384 9.63 -16.61 -26.59
CA THR A 384 10.44 -15.91 -27.58
C THR A 384 9.63 -14.66 -27.86
N GLY A 385 10.04 -13.52 -27.31
CA GLY A 385 9.43 -12.20 -27.52
C GLY A 385 9.55 -11.70 -28.97
N ASP A 386 9.19 -12.56 -29.92
CA ASP A 386 9.18 -12.42 -31.37
C ASP A 386 7.73 -12.25 -31.89
N GLU A 387 6.79 -11.85 -31.03
CA GLU A 387 5.50 -11.33 -31.50
C GLU A 387 5.65 -9.86 -31.90
N ASP A 388 5.13 -9.49 -33.07
CA ASP A 388 5.12 -8.11 -33.55
C ASP A 388 4.25 -7.25 -32.60
N LYS A 389 4.74 -6.09 -32.15
CA LYS A 389 4.02 -5.17 -31.24
C LYS A 389 2.60 -4.84 -31.72
N THR A 390 2.41 -4.87 -33.04
CA THR A 390 1.12 -4.70 -33.69
C THR A 390 0.10 -5.78 -33.26
N THR A 391 0.54 -7.04 -33.16
CA THR A 391 -0.29 -8.18 -32.74
C THR A 391 -0.66 -8.13 -31.25
N PHE A 392 0.26 -7.67 -30.40
CA PHE A 392 -0.02 -7.48 -28.96
C PHE A 392 -1.15 -6.45 -28.74
N ASN A 393 -1.05 -5.27 -29.38
CA ASN A 393 -2.05 -4.21 -29.25
C ASN A 393 -3.44 -4.67 -29.74
N GLU A 394 -3.49 -5.44 -30.84
CA GLU A 394 -4.73 -6.02 -31.34
C GLU A 394 -5.38 -7.00 -30.36
N LYS A 395 -4.58 -7.82 -29.67
CA LYS A 395 -5.08 -8.73 -28.62
C LYS A 395 -5.65 -7.95 -27.43
N VAL A 396 -4.95 -6.92 -26.96
CA VAL A 396 -5.45 -6.05 -25.88
C VAL A 396 -6.76 -5.38 -26.29
N HIS A 397 -6.83 -4.83 -27.51
CA HIS A 397 -8.07 -4.27 -28.05
C HIS A 397 -9.20 -5.29 -28.08
N GLN A 398 -8.92 -6.53 -28.50
CA GLN A 398 -9.93 -7.58 -28.52
C GLN A 398 -10.44 -7.92 -27.13
N ILE A 399 -9.56 -8.01 -26.13
CA ILE A 399 -9.96 -8.25 -24.73
C ILE A 399 -10.85 -7.11 -24.22
N ILE A 400 -10.50 -5.86 -24.53
CA ILE A 400 -11.30 -4.69 -24.16
C ILE A 400 -12.68 -4.74 -24.83
N ARG A 401 -12.74 -5.09 -26.13
CA ARG A 401 -14.00 -5.29 -26.87
C ARG A 401 -14.88 -6.35 -26.24
N ASP A 402 -14.33 -7.54 -26.02
CA ASP A 402 -15.06 -8.65 -25.43
C ASP A 402 -15.63 -8.28 -24.05
N TYR A 403 -14.79 -7.66 -23.20
CA TYR A 403 -15.18 -7.31 -21.84
C TYR A 403 -16.21 -6.19 -21.79
N LEU A 404 -16.02 -5.09 -22.52
CA LEU A 404 -16.95 -3.96 -22.53
C LEU A 404 -18.22 -4.24 -23.33
N GLY A 405 -18.17 -5.13 -24.34
CA GLY A 405 -19.34 -5.63 -25.03
C GLY A 405 -20.26 -6.40 -24.07
N ALA A 406 -19.69 -7.28 -23.25
CA ALA A 406 -20.45 -8.03 -22.24
C ALA A 406 -20.81 -7.17 -21.01
N ASN A 407 -19.99 -6.18 -20.66
CA ASN A 407 -20.12 -5.39 -19.43
C ASN A 407 -20.04 -3.86 -19.72
N PRO A 408 -21.00 -3.28 -20.46
CA PRO A 408 -20.96 -1.87 -20.82
C PRO A 408 -21.08 -0.97 -19.59
N GLY A 409 -20.34 0.14 -19.57
CA GLY A 409 -20.27 1.04 -18.42
C GLY A 409 -19.42 0.50 -17.27
N SER A 410 -18.49 -0.40 -17.55
CA SER A 410 -17.46 -0.78 -16.57
C SER A 410 -16.55 0.41 -16.22
N THR A 411 -15.96 0.41 -15.02
CA THR A 411 -14.96 1.43 -14.67
C THR A 411 -13.63 1.06 -15.32
N LYS A 412 -12.77 2.06 -15.55
CA LYS A 412 -11.43 1.86 -16.12
C LYS A 412 -10.65 0.73 -15.44
N ASP A 413 -10.70 0.67 -14.11
CA ASP A 413 -9.95 -0.32 -13.31
C ASP A 413 -10.45 -1.75 -13.58
N HIS A 414 -11.76 -1.95 -13.73
CA HIS A 414 -12.31 -3.27 -14.06
C HIS A 414 -11.88 -3.76 -15.44
N VAL A 415 -11.77 -2.85 -16.41
CA VAL A 415 -11.28 -3.18 -17.75
C VAL A 415 -9.79 -3.53 -17.68
N TYR A 416 -9.01 -2.77 -16.90
CA TYR A 416 -7.60 -3.05 -16.67
C TYR A 416 -7.38 -4.41 -16.01
N ASP A 417 -8.13 -4.71 -14.94
CA ASP A 417 -8.09 -5.99 -14.22
C ASP A 417 -8.31 -7.18 -15.16
N GLU A 418 -9.29 -7.08 -16.08
CA GLU A 418 -9.57 -8.13 -17.06
C GLU A 418 -8.45 -8.29 -18.09
N VAL A 419 -7.93 -7.16 -18.62
CA VAL A 419 -6.80 -7.19 -19.58
C VAL A 419 -5.58 -7.84 -18.94
N VAL A 420 -5.15 -7.36 -17.77
CA VAL A 420 -4.01 -7.92 -17.05
C VAL A 420 -4.25 -9.40 -16.77
N SER A 421 -5.41 -9.76 -16.24
CA SER A 421 -5.75 -11.14 -15.94
C SER A 421 -5.67 -12.04 -17.17
N ARG A 422 -6.29 -11.67 -18.31
CA ARG A 422 -6.25 -12.50 -19.53
C ARG A 422 -4.85 -12.60 -20.12
N MET A 423 -4.12 -11.48 -20.16
CA MET A 423 -2.77 -11.44 -20.74
C MET A 423 -1.76 -12.22 -19.88
N VAL A 424 -1.92 -12.19 -18.55
CA VAL A 424 -1.13 -13.03 -17.64
C VAL A 424 -1.46 -14.51 -17.82
N ARG A 425 -2.75 -14.85 -17.97
CA ARG A 425 -3.21 -16.24 -18.21
C ARG A 425 -2.73 -16.79 -19.55
N SER A 426 -2.65 -15.96 -20.59
CA SER A 426 -2.18 -16.36 -21.92
C SER A 426 -0.65 -16.38 -22.05
N GLY A 427 0.09 -15.88 -21.05
CA GLY A 427 1.55 -15.78 -21.09
C GLY A 427 2.05 -14.78 -22.12
N GLN A 428 1.27 -13.74 -22.42
CA GLN A 428 1.53 -12.77 -23.50
C GLN A 428 1.66 -11.34 -22.96
N MET A 429 1.89 -11.15 -21.66
CA MET A 429 1.96 -9.81 -21.08
C MET A 429 3.27 -9.11 -21.44
N GLU A 430 3.17 -7.89 -21.98
CA GLU A 430 4.29 -7.01 -22.28
C GLU A 430 4.09 -5.64 -21.61
N ALA A 431 5.15 -4.85 -21.50
CA ALA A 431 5.03 -3.46 -21.07
C ALA A 431 4.24 -2.63 -22.10
N HIS A 432 3.19 -1.93 -21.65
CA HIS A 432 2.29 -1.19 -22.52
C HIS A 432 1.61 -0.01 -21.81
N ASP A 433 1.27 1.05 -22.57
CA ASP A 433 0.41 2.14 -22.07
C ASP A 433 -1.07 1.75 -22.21
N PHE A 434 -1.65 1.22 -21.14
CA PHE A 434 -3.06 0.84 -21.11
C PHE A 434 -4.02 2.00 -21.39
N ASN A 435 -3.71 3.23 -20.99
CA ASN A 435 -4.65 4.35 -21.21
C ASN A 435 -4.72 4.71 -22.70
N GLU A 436 -3.59 4.62 -23.40
CA GLU A 436 -3.56 4.81 -24.85
C GLU A 436 -4.40 3.75 -25.55
N LEU A 437 -4.15 2.46 -25.25
CA LEU A 437 -4.88 1.34 -25.87
C LEU A 437 -6.38 1.36 -25.56
N LEU A 438 -6.77 1.69 -24.32
CA LEU A 438 -8.18 1.84 -23.97
C LEU A 438 -8.83 3.00 -24.73
N GLY A 439 -8.14 4.14 -24.83
CA GLY A 439 -8.62 5.31 -25.56
C GLY A 439 -8.74 5.11 -27.07
N GLN A 440 -8.09 4.09 -27.64
CA GLN A 440 -8.22 3.75 -29.06
C GLN A 440 -9.55 3.06 -29.38
N VAL A 441 -10.06 2.18 -28.50
CA VAL A 441 -11.29 1.39 -28.74
C VAL A 441 -12.51 1.78 -27.91
N ALA A 442 -12.33 2.52 -26.82
CA ALA A 442 -13.40 2.90 -25.91
C ALA A 442 -13.39 4.40 -25.61
N GLU A 443 -14.53 4.92 -25.18
CA GLU A 443 -14.71 6.31 -24.76
C GLU A 443 -15.29 6.41 -23.34
N GLU A 444 -14.88 7.47 -22.64
CA GLU A 444 -15.28 7.72 -21.26
C GLU A 444 -16.54 8.61 -21.21
N ALA A 445 -17.65 8.08 -20.71
CA ALA A 445 -18.81 8.87 -20.33
C ALA A 445 -18.63 9.41 -18.90
N LYS A 446 -18.46 10.72 -18.77
CA LYS A 446 -18.38 11.41 -17.48
C LYS A 446 -19.77 11.63 -16.91
N ILE A 447 -20.15 10.83 -15.91
CA ILE A 447 -21.40 11.05 -15.17
C ILE A 447 -21.19 12.17 -14.15
N GLU A 448 -22.00 13.22 -14.22
CA GLU A 448 -21.99 14.30 -13.23
C GLU A 448 -22.35 13.77 -11.83
N ARG A 449 -21.39 13.91 -10.91
CA ARG A 449 -21.53 13.87 -9.43
C ARG A 449 -22.49 12.80 -8.87
N GLY A 450 -22.05 11.54 -8.90
CA GLY A 450 -22.52 10.47 -8.00
C GLY A 450 -21.42 9.98 -7.06
N LYS A 451 -21.78 9.38 -5.91
CA LYS A 451 -20.91 8.99 -4.78
C LYS A 451 -19.71 8.06 -5.10
N ASN A 452 -19.58 7.57 -6.33
CA ASN A 452 -18.48 6.75 -6.83
C ASN A 452 -17.87 7.40 -8.10
N GLY A 453 -17.18 8.53 -7.92
CA GLY A 453 -16.69 9.38 -9.01
C GLY A 453 -15.56 8.77 -9.84
N GLY A 454 -15.90 7.85 -10.75
CA GLY A 454 -15.05 7.41 -11.85
C GLY A 454 -15.85 7.41 -13.16
N GLY A 455 -15.20 7.73 -14.28
CA GLY A 455 -15.85 7.65 -15.59
C GLY A 455 -16.23 6.22 -15.96
N ARG A 456 -17.32 6.11 -16.73
CA ARG A 456 -17.88 4.84 -17.21
C ARG A 456 -17.46 4.67 -18.66
N TRP A 457 -16.86 3.52 -18.98
CA TRP A 457 -16.30 3.29 -20.30
C TRP A 457 -17.25 2.47 -21.17
N TYR A 458 -17.33 2.85 -22.44
CA TYR A 458 -18.17 2.22 -23.46
C TYR A 458 -17.33 2.06 -24.73
N LEU A 459 -17.60 1.02 -25.53
CA LEU A 459 -16.98 0.90 -26.84
C LEU A 459 -17.40 2.08 -27.73
N LYS A 460 -16.46 2.57 -28.54
CA LYS A 460 -16.78 3.59 -29.55
C LYS A 460 -17.81 3.04 -30.53
N GLU A 461 -18.65 3.92 -31.09
CA GLU A 461 -19.66 3.54 -32.09
C GLU A 461 -19.06 2.74 -33.27
N THR A 462 -17.83 3.06 -33.68
CA THR A 462 -17.12 2.34 -34.74
C THR A 462 -16.75 0.90 -34.38
N GLU A 463 -16.53 0.61 -33.10
CA GLU A 463 -16.16 -0.72 -32.60
C GLU A 463 -17.37 -1.62 -32.36
N LEU A 464 -18.54 -1.04 -32.04
CA LEU A 464 -19.81 -1.78 -31.91
C LEU A 464 -20.21 -2.46 -33.24
N VAL A 465 -19.99 -1.77 -34.37
CA VAL A 465 -20.26 -2.33 -35.72
C VAL A 465 -19.29 -3.48 -36.06
N ILE A 466 -18.05 -3.43 -35.57
CA ILE A 466 -17.05 -4.48 -35.78
C ILE A 466 -17.37 -5.72 -34.92
N ALA A 467 -17.79 -5.51 -33.68
CA ALA A 467 -18.22 -6.59 -32.78
C ALA A 467 -19.43 -7.35 -33.35
N ASP A 468 -20.47 -6.64 -33.78
CA ASP A 468 -21.65 -7.24 -34.43
C ASP A 468 -21.26 -8.01 -35.70
N ALA A 469 -20.33 -7.51 -36.52
CA ALA A 469 -19.88 -8.19 -37.72
C ALA A 469 -19.07 -9.47 -37.41
N ALA A 470 -18.23 -9.45 -36.37
CA ALA A 470 -17.42 -10.60 -35.95
C ALA A 470 -18.28 -11.69 -35.28
N GLU A 471 -19.28 -11.31 -34.48
CA GLU A 471 -20.25 -12.23 -33.88
C GLU A 471 -21.10 -12.90 -34.96
N ASN A 472 -21.66 -12.12 -35.90
CA ASN A 472 -22.40 -12.64 -37.04
C ASN A 472 -21.54 -13.61 -37.89
N ALA A 473 -20.27 -13.28 -38.15
CA ALA A 473 -19.37 -14.17 -38.90
C ALA A 473 -19.07 -15.49 -38.16
N ARG A 474 -18.97 -15.47 -36.82
CA ARG A 474 -18.79 -16.67 -36.00
C ARG A 474 -20.06 -17.52 -36.00
N GLU A 475 -21.23 -16.91 -35.86
CA GLU A 475 -22.53 -17.59 -35.93
C GLU A 475 -22.75 -18.23 -37.31
N ASP A 476 -22.44 -17.51 -38.39
CA ASP A 476 -22.51 -18.01 -39.77
C ASP A 476 -21.57 -19.21 -39.99
N ALA A 477 -20.33 -19.13 -39.51
CA ALA A 477 -19.37 -20.23 -39.62
C ALA A 477 -19.80 -21.47 -38.80
N ALA A 478 -20.42 -21.26 -37.63
CA ALA A 478 -20.96 -22.35 -36.83
C ALA A 478 -22.20 -22.98 -37.48
N ALA A 479 -23.07 -22.15 -38.08
CA ALA A 479 -24.24 -22.60 -38.83
C ALA A 479 -23.85 -23.40 -40.10
N GLU A 480 -22.81 -22.99 -40.83
CA GLU A 480 -22.29 -23.75 -41.97
C GLU A 480 -21.75 -25.13 -41.55
N LYS A 481 -20.98 -25.19 -40.46
CA LYS A 481 -20.46 -26.46 -39.91
C LYS A 481 -21.61 -27.39 -39.49
N LEU A 482 -22.63 -26.86 -38.80
CA LEU A 482 -23.82 -27.63 -38.44
C LEU A 482 -24.58 -28.10 -39.68
N GLY A 483 -24.73 -27.23 -40.69
CA GLY A 483 -25.40 -27.56 -41.94
C GLY A 483 -24.69 -28.66 -42.72
N ALA A 484 -23.36 -28.65 -42.74
CA ALA A 484 -22.54 -29.71 -43.33
C ALA A 484 -22.70 -31.04 -42.59
N PHE A 485 -22.73 -31.00 -41.25
CA PHE A 485 -22.97 -32.17 -40.41
C PHE A 485 -24.37 -32.76 -40.63
N ILE A 486 -25.42 -31.93 -40.62
CA ILE A 486 -26.81 -32.35 -40.87
C ILE A 486 -26.93 -33.04 -42.23
N LYS A 487 -26.38 -32.43 -43.30
CA LYS A 487 -26.38 -33.02 -44.64
C LYS A 487 -25.62 -34.34 -44.69
N GLY A 488 -24.48 -34.45 -43.99
CA GLY A 488 -23.69 -35.67 -43.90
C GLY A 488 -24.39 -36.79 -43.13
N PHE A 489 -25.10 -36.45 -42.05
CA PHE A 489 -25.85 -37.38 -41.21
C PHE A 489 -27.07 -37.94 -41.95
N LEU A 490 -27.89 -37.08 -42.55
CA LEU A 490 -29.09 -37.47 -43.30
C LEU A 490 -28.75 -38.31 -44.54
N LYS A 491 -27.58 -38.09 -45.16
CA LYS A 491 -27.10 -38.94 -46.27
C LYS A 491 -26.74 -40.37 -45.83
N LYS A 492 -26.31 -40.53 -44.57
CA LYS A 492 -25.96 -41.85 -43.99
C LYS A 492 -27.16 -42.57 -43.38
N ASN A 493 -28.23 -41.84 -43.06
CA ASN A 493 -29.47 -42.37 -42.47
C ASN A 493 -30.71 -41.96 -43.31
N PRO A 494 -31.00 -42.63 -44.44
CA PRO A 494 -32.01 -42.20 -45.42
C PRO A 494 -33.49 -42.29 -44.95
N GLY A 495 -33.74 -42.73 -43.71
CA GLY A 495 -35.07 -42.82 -43.11
C GLY A 495 -35.35 -41.77 -42.04
N ASP A 496 -34.37 -40.94 -41.70
CA ASP A 496 -34.51 -39.91 -40.67
C ASP A 496 -34.88 -38.56 -41.31
N GLU A 497 -35.89 -37.88 -40.75
CA GLU A 497 -36.32 -36.55 -41.22
C GLU A 497 -35.49 -35.40 -40.63
N GLY A 498 -34.54 -35.69 -39.73
CA GLY A 498 -33.71 -34.69 -39.05
C GLY A 498 -32.61 -35.32 -38.21
N VAL A 499 -31.75 -34.48 -37.63
CA VAL A 499 -30.73 -34.91 -36.64
C VAL A 499 -31.26 -34.61 -35.25
N HIS A 500 -31.09 -35.55 -34.31
CA HIS A 500 -31.51 -35.33 -32.94
C HIS A 500 -30.71 -34.20 -32.29
N TYR A 501 -31.37 -33.40 -31.45
CA TYR A 501 -30.79 -32.19 -30.86
C TYR A 501 -29.51 -32.47 -30.04
N SER A 502 -29.45 -33.61 -29.35
CA SER A 502 -28.24 -34.03 -28.59
C SER A 502 -27.01 -34.13 -29.48
N ASP A 503 -27.16 -34.66 -30.70
CA ASP A 503 -26.04 -34.95 -31.59
C ASP A 503 -25.59 -33.65 -32.30
N LEU A 504 -26.55 -32.76 -32.57
CA LEU A 504 -26.26 -31.40 -33.03
C LEU A 504 -25.50 -30.60 -31.96
N PHE A 505 -25.94 -30.69 -30.71
CA PHE A 505 -25.33 -29.98 -29.59
C PHE A 505 -23.94 -30.52 -29.27
N GLU A 506 -23.76 -31.83 -29.28
CA GLU A 506 -22.45 -32.47 -29.09
C GLU A 506 -21.50 -32.07 -30.22
N HIS A 507 -21.94 -32.12 -31.48
CA HIS A 507 -21.14 -31.70 -32.62
C HIS A 507 -20.80 -30.20 -32.57
N TYR A 508 -21.73 -29.35 -32.14
CA TYR A 508 -21.52 -27.92 -31.94
C TYR A 508 -20.41 -27.65 -30.91
N ILE A 509 -20.46 -28.33 -29.75
CA ILE A 509 -19.46 -28.20 -28.68
C ILE A 509 -18.06 -28.61 -29.17
N TYR A 510 -17.93 -29.67 -29.95
CA TYR A 510 -16.63 -30.11 -30.45
C TYR A 510 -16.09 -29.26 -31.61
N ALA A 511 -16.96 -28.65 -32.42
CA ALA A 511 -16.60 -27.90 -33.62
C ALA A 511 -16.30 -26.41 -33.39
N VAL A 512 -16.78 -25.88 -32.25
CA VAL A 512 -16.54 -24.50 -31.77
C VAL A 512 -15.61 -24.58 -30.56
N LYS A 513 -14.34 -24.92 -30.79
CA LYS A 513 -13.28 -24.75 -29.78
C LYS A 513 -12.86 -23.28 -29.78
N ASP A 514 -13.57 -22.49 -28.99
CA ASP A 514 -13.12 -21.22 -28.41
C ASP A 514 -14.19 -20.83 -27.39
N LYS A 515 -14.06 -21.37 -26.17
CA LYS A 515 -14.68 -20.81 -24.97
C LYS A 515 -13.66 -20.88 -23.85
#